data_AF-A0A9W8J660-F1
#
_entry.id   AF-A0A9W8J660-F1
#
_cell.length_a   1.000
_cell.length_b   1.000
_cell.length_c   1.000
_cell.angle_alpha   90.00
_cell.angle_beta   90.00
_cell.angle_gamma   90.00
#
_symmetry.space_group_name_H-M   'P 1'
#
loop_
_entity.id
_entity.type
_entity.pdbx_description
1 polymer ?
#
loop_
_entity_poly.entity_id
_entity_poly.type
_entity_poly.pdbx_seq_one_letter_code
_entity_poly.pdbx_strand_id
1 'polypeptide(L)'
;MGSAIKQGDAKNVYLNGVLPPNEIIYMHLHPIFYKLNHSLIPHCNHTKANSKTLILQLWCPLYGTKQGGNKWYEELCFVLKKLGLTKSNANHALFYCFKSPSEYCLLGVATDDFTYVADSTRTVKKLKTKMGEHMELVEMGELSWILGVDICRD
;
A
#
# COMPACT_ATOMS: atom_id res chain seq x y z
N MET A 1 -11.23 -29.76 8.91
CA MET A 1 -10.08 -29.11 8.24
C MET A 1 -10.66 -27.97 7.43
N GLY A 2 -10.54 -26.74 7.90
CA GLY A 2 -11.17 -25.59 7.26
C GLY A 2 -10.10 -24.61 6.80
N SER A 3 -10.12 -24.26 5.52
CA SER A 3 -9.34 -23.13 5.00
C SER A 3 -9.68 -21.88 5.80
N ALA A 4 -8.68 -21.05 6.08
CA ALA A 4 -8.90 -19.78 6.76
C ALA A 4 -9.03 -18.65 5.73
N ILE A 5 -10.08 -17.83 5.90
CA ILE A 5 -10.29 -16.61 5.11
C ILE A 5 -10.28 -15.42 6.06
N LYS A 6 -9.33 -14.50 5.91
CA LYS A 6 -9.13 -13.34 6.80
C LYS A 6 -8.85 -12.07 5.99
N GLN A 7 -9.01 -10.92 6.63
CA GLN A 7 -8.67 -9.62 6.04
C GLN A 7 -7.55 -8.90 6.78
N GLY A 8 -6.90 -7.98 6.09
CA GLY A 8 -6.01 -6.98 6.67
C GLY A 8 -5.94 -5.77 5.75
N ASP A 9 -5.45 -4.67 6.29
CA ASP A 9 -5.30 -3.40 5.59
C ASP A 9 -3.85 -2.90 5.80
N ALA A 10 -3.22 -2.32 4.78
CA ALA A 10 -1.94 -1.64 4.95
C ALA A 10 -2.14 -0.13 5.13
N LYS A 11 -1.55 0.43 6.18
CA LYS A 11 -1.59 1.87 6.36
C LYS A 11 -0.69 2.59 5.37
N ASN A 12 -1.18 3.74 4.91
CA ASN A 12 -0.39 4.72 4.18
C ASN A 12 0.38 4.12 2.99
N VAL A 13 -0.25 3.21 2.23
CA VAL A 13 0.41 2.42 1.18
C VAL A 13 1.26 3.24 0.21
N TYR A 14 0.80 4.44 -0.14
CA TYR A 14 1.47 5.35 -1.06
C TYR A 14 2.74 5.99 -0.48
N LEU A 15 2.91 5.99 0.84
CA LEU A 15 4.12 6.47 1.52
C LEU A 15 5.20 5.39 1.62
N ASN A 16 4.87 4.12 1.35
CA ASN A 16 5.86 3.04 1.36
C ASN A 16 6.72 3.02 0.08
N GLY A 17 6.34 3.79 -0.96
CA GLY A 17 7.11 3.94 -2.18
C GLY A 17 7.96 5.21 -2.20
N VAL A 18 9.19 5.10 -2.73
CA VAL A 18 10.10 6.26 -2.94
C VAL A 18 10.19 6.55 -4.44
N LEU A 19 10.08 7.83 -4.82
CA LEU A 19 10.27 8.24 -6.20
C LEU A 19 11.76 8.08 -6.60
N PRO A 20 12.06 7.44 -7.74
CA PRO A 20 13.44 7.28 -8.16
C PRO A 20 14.04 8.62 -8.61
N PRO A 21 15.38 8.78 -8.60
CA PRO A 21 16.01 10.07 -8.91
C PRO A 21 15.67 10.65 -10.29
N ASN A 22 15.30 9.80 -11.25
CA ASN A 22 14.93 10.19 -12.60
C ASN A 22 13.43 10.52 -12.75
N GLU A 23 12.63 10.40 -11.70
CA GLU A 23 11.20 10.73 -11.69
C GLU A 23 10.92 11.84 -10.66
N ILE A 24 11.03 13.08 -11.13
CA ILE A 24 10.88 14.27 -10.28
C ILE A 24 9.48 14.83 -10.44
N ILE A 25 8.73 14.86 -9.34
CA ILE A 25 7.40 15.47 -9.31
C ILE A 25 7.45 16.72 -8.44
N TYR A 26 7.00 17.84 -9.02
CA TYR A 26 6.79 19.08 -8.30
C TYR A 26 5.30 19.31 -8.06
N MET A 27 4.97 19.94 -6.94
CA MET A 27 3.62 20.40 -6.64
C MET A 27 3.62 21.87 -6.21
N HIS A 28 2.55 22.57 -6.56
CA HIS A 28 2.28 23.87 -5.97
C HIS A 28 1.95 23.72 -4.48
N LEU A 29 2.39 24.69 -3.70
CA LEU A 29 2.09 24.73 -2.28
C LEU A 29 0.60 25.01 -2.06
N HIS A 30 -0.16 24.01 -1.61
CA HIS A 30 -1.55 24.20 -1.24
C HIS A 30 -1.68 25.21 -0.08
N PRO A 31 -2.70 26.10 -0.06
CA PRO A 31 -2.82 27.13 0.97
C PRO A 31 -2.77 26.64 2.42
N ILE A 32 -3.16 25.38 2.66
CA ILE A 32 -3.09 24.76 3.99
C ILE A 32 -1.67 24.73 4.56
N PHE A 33 -0.63 24.61 3.72
CA PHE A 33 0.75 24.55 4.19
C PHE A 33 1.23 25.87 4.80
N TYR A 34 0.70 27.02 4.36
CA TYR A 34 0.98 28.30 5.00
C TYR A 34 0.34 28.41 6.39
N LYS A 35 -0.75 27.68 6.63
CA LYS A 35 -1.40 27.59 7.95
C LYS A 35 -0.66 26.62 8.87
N LEU A 36 -0.17 25.50 8.34
CA LEU A 36 0.55 24.49 9.11
C LEU A 36 2.00 24.89 9.41
N ASN A 37 2.60 25.71 8.55
CA ASN A 37 3.96 26.16 8.71
C ASN A 37 4.11 27.65 8.34
N HIS A 38 3.93 28.51 9.34
CA HIS A 38 4.02 29.97 9.18
C HIS A 38 5.40 30.45 8.70
N SER A 39 6.47 29.66 8.87
CA SER A 39 7.81 30.01 8.35
C SER A 39 7.87 30.05 6.82
N LEU A 40 6.90 29.47 6.12
CA LEU A 40 6.81 29.51 4.66
C LEU A 40 6.30 30.86 4.13
N ILE A 41 5.67 31.68 4.99
CA ILE A 41 5.07 32.97 4.59
C ILE A 41 6.15 33.97 4.13
N PRO A 42 7.25 34.21 4.87
CA PRO A 42 8.33 35.08 4.40
C PRO A 42 8.93 34.62 3.07
N HIS A 43 9.13 33.31 2.90
CA HIS A 43 9.67 32.71 1.67
C HIS A 43 8.74 32.91 0.47
N CYS A 44 7.43 32.77 0.68
CA CYS A 44 6.42 33.03 -0.35
C CYS A 44 6.40 34.51 -0.76
N ASN A 45 6.50 35.43 0.20
CA ASN A 45 6.52 36.87 -0.10
C ASN A 45 7.78 37.28 -0.86
N HIS A 46 8.94 36.77 -0.45
CA HIS A 46 10.21 37.03 -1.13
C HIS A 46 10.23 36.46 -2.56
N THR A 47 9.70 35.26 -2.79
CA THR A 47 9.63 34.65 -4.13
C THR A 47 8.69 35.43 -5.05
N LYS A 48 7.50 35.82 -4.56
CA LYS A 48 6.53 36.63 -5.32
C LYS A 48 7.08 38.00 -5.71
N ALA A 49 7.82 38.66 -4.82
CA ALA A 49 8.47 39.95 -5.12
C ALA A 49 9.47 39.85 -6.29
N ASN A 50 10.05 38.67 -6.51
CA ASN A 50 10.97 38.37 -7.60
C ASN A 50 10.27 37.70 -8.81
N SER A 51 8.93 37.78 -8.90
CA SER A 51 8.13 37.11 -9.94
C SER A 51 8.36 35.59 -10.03
N LYS A 52 8.72 34.95 -8.91
CA LYS A 52 8.92 33.50 -8.78
C LYS A 52 7.81 32.88 -7.92
N THR A 53 7.62 31.57 -8.06
CA THR A 53 6.66 30.80 -7.26
C THR A 53 7.37 29.72 -6.48
N LEU A 54 6.98 29.56 -5.21
CA LEU A 54 7.46 28.48 -4.36
C LEU A 54 6.77 27.16 -4.74
N ILE A 55 7.56 26.12 -4.96
CA ILE A 55 7.12 24.76 -5.28
C ILE A 55 7.72 23.76 -4.29
N LEU A 56 7.08 22.60 -4.12
CA LEU A 56 7.65 21.47 -3.40
C LEU A 56 8.06 20.39 -4.39
N GLN A 57 9.17 19.73 -4.10
CA GLN A 57 9.52 18.46 -4.72
C GLN A 57 9.01 17.31 -3.83
N LEU A 58 8.29 16.37 -4.43
CA LEU A 58 7.83 15.17 -3.75
C LEU A 58 8.96 14.13 -3.66
N TRP A 59 9.11 13.50 -2.49
CA TRP A 59 10.04 12.39 -2.27
C TRP A 59 9.30 11.05 -2.34
N CYS A 60 8.10 11.01 -1.77
CA CYS A 60 7.14 9.92 -1.93
C CYS A 60 5.97 10.42 -2.80
N PRO A 61 5.37 9.56 -3.62
CA PRO A 61 4.20 9.93 -4.41
C PRO A 61 2.99 10.20 -3.51
N LEU A 62 2.09 11.05 -3.99
CA LEU A 62 0.84 11.36 -3.28
C LEU A 62 -0.26 10.36 -3.63
N TYR A 63 -1.23 10.22 -2.71
CA TYR A 63 -2.46 9.48 -2.94
C TYR A 63 -3.16 9.97 -4.21
N GLY A 64 -3.71 9.05 -5.00
CA GLY A 64 -4.44 9.35 -6.24
C GLY A 64 -3.55 9.67 -7.44
N THR A 65 -2.22 9.70 -7.29
CA THR A 65 -1.30 9.79 -8.43
C THR A 65 -1.04 8.42 -9.04
N LYS A 66 -0.81 8.37 -10.35
CA LYS A 66 -0.44 7.12 -11.06
C LYS A 66 0.88 6.55 -10.51
N GLN A 67 1.82 7.44 -10.18
CA GLN A 67 3.10 7.12 -9.59
C GLN A 67 2.92 6.48 -8.21
N GLY A 68 1.98 6.99 -7.42
CA GLY A 68 1.62 6.41 -6.13
C GLY A 68 1.23 4.95 -6.25
N GLY A 69 0.22 4.68 -7.08
CA GLY A 69 -0.25 3.30 -7.27
C GLY A 69 0.85 2.39 -7.80
N ASN A 70 1.63 2.88 -8.76
CA ASN A 70 2.73 2.11 -9.35
C ASN A 70 3.83 1.78 -8.34
N LYS A 71 4.31 2.77 -7.58
CA LYS A 71 5.40 2.57 -6.62
C LYS A 71 4.99 1.69 -5.44
N TRP A 72 3.76 1.85 -4.96
CA TRP A 72 3.19 0.93 -3.99
C TRP A 72 3.17 -0.51 -4.51
N TYR A 73 2.65 -0.70 -5.73
CA TYR A 73 2.53 -2.03 -6.30
C TYR A 73 3.89 -2.70 -6.59
N GLU A 74 4.88 -1.92 -7.02
CA GLU A 74 6.28 -2.36 -7.17
C GLU A 74 6.85 -2.86 -5.84
N GLU A 75 6.72 -2.07 -4.77
CA GLU A 75 7.20 -2.43 -3.43
C GLU A 75 6.47 -3.66 -2.88
N LEU A 76 5.14 -3.71 -3.04
CA LEU A 76 4.35 -4.87 -2.64
C LEU A 76 4.79 -6.14 -3.38
N CYS A 77 4.98 -6.07 -4.69
CA CYS A 77 5.49 -7.20 -5.48
C CYS A 77 6.86 -7.65 -4.98
N PHE A 78 7.76 -6.71 -4.69
CA PHE A 78 9.10 -6.99 -4.18
C PHE A 78 9.03 -7.72 -2.82
N VAL A 79 8.27 -7.18 -1.87
CA VAL A 79 8.08 -7.77 -0.54
C VAL A 79 7.46 -9.16 -0.65
N LEU A 80 6.33 -9.30 -1.36
CA LEU A 80 5.64 -10.59 -1.45
C LEU A 80 6.49 -11.67 -2.13
N LYS A 81 7.27 -11.30 -3.15
CA LYS A 81 8.24 -12.20 -3.78
C LYS A 81 9.32 -12.64 -2.78
N LYS A 82 9.87 -11.72 -1.99
CA LYS A 82 10.84 -12.03 -0.92
C LYS A 82 10.25 -12.95 0.15
N LEU A 83 8.95 -12.84 0.42
CA LEU A 83 8.22 -13.73 1.33
C LEU A 83 7.88 -15.10 0.73
N GLY A 84 8.19 -15.34 -0.55
CA GLY A 84 8.00 -16.61 -1.25
C GLY A 84 6.66 -16.73 -1.97
N LEU A 85 5.91 -15.64 -2.12
CA LEU A 85 4.70 -15.62 -2.93
C LEU A 85 5.04 -15.34 -4.40
N THR A 86 4.27 -15.96 -5.28
CA THR A 86 4.33 -15.77 -6.72
C THR A 86 3.13 -14.95 -7.17
N LYS A 87 3.38 -13.92 -7.98
CA LYS A 87 2.31 -13.15 -8.63
C LYS A 87 1.63 -14.01 -9.71
N SER A 88 0.30 -14.02 -9.73
CA SER A 88 -0.47 -14.69 -10.78
C SER A 88 -0.37 -13.98 -12.12
N ASN A 89 -0.29 -14.77 -13.19
CA ASN A 89 -0.36 -14.28 -14.57
C ASN A 89 -1.80 -14.01 -15.03
N ALA A 90 -2.80 -14.63 -14.39
CA ALA A 90 -4.20 -14.43 -14.74
C ALA A 90 -4.78 -13.14 -14.13
N ASN A 91 -4.30 -12.75 -12.95
CA ASN A 91 -4.69 -11.53 -12.28
C ASN A 91 -3.52 -10.98 -11.45
N HIS A 92 -3.06 -9.78 -11.78
CA HIS A 92 -1.94 -9.12 -11.09
C HIS A 92 -2.25 -8.70 -9.64
N ALA A 93 -3.52 -8.67 -9.25
CA ALA A 93 -3.95 -8.48 -7.86
C ALA A 93 -3.90 -9.76 -7.01
N LEU A 94 -3.57 -10.92 -7.62
CA LEU A 94 -3.55 -12.21 -6.94
C LEU A 94 -2.11 -12.73 -6.81
N PHE A 95 -1.76 -13.14 -5.59
CA PHE A 95 -0.51 -13.79 -5.26
C PHE A 95 -0.78 -15.15 -4.61
N TYR A 96 0.14 -16.09 -4.76
CA TYR A 96 -0.02 -17.43 -4.21
C TYR A 96 1.32 -18.06 -3.79
N CYS A 97 1.24 -18.99 -2.86
CA CYS A 97 2.33 -19.89 -2.47
C CYS A 97 1.73 -21.27 -2.28
N PHE A 98 2.17 -22.26 -3.07
CA PHE A 98 1.78 -23.66 -2.92
C PHE A 98 3.04 -24.47 -2.63
N LYS A 99 3.09 -25.13 -1.49
CA LYS A 99 4.16 -26.09 -1.16
C LYS A 99 3.67 -27.53 -1.25
N SER A 100 2.41 -27.76 -0.90
CA SER A 100 1.71 -29.03 -1.05
C SER A 100 0.20 -28.78 -1.10
N PRO A 101 -0.63 -29.80 -1.42
CA PRO A 101 -2.08 -29.68 -1.36
C PRO A 101 -2.62 -29.27 0.02
N SER A 102 -1.84 -29.49 1.09
CA SER A 102 -2.22 -29.18 2.47
C SER A 102 -1.46 -27.99 3.07
N GLU A 103 -0.56 -27.35 2.32
CA GLU A 103 0.17 -26.15 2.75
C GLU A 103 0.17 -25.13 1.60
N TYR A 104 -0.75 -24.16 1.71
CA TYR A 104 -0.96 -23.16 0.68
C TYR A 104 -1.45 -21.84 1.24
N CYS A 105 -1.19 -20.76 0.50
CA CYS A 105 -1.76 -19.45 0.74
C CYS A 105 -2.01 -18.74 -0.59
N LEU A 106 -3.17 -18.10 -0.71
CA LEU A 106 -3.51 -17.12 -1.72
C LEU A 106 -3.73 -15.77 -1.02
N LEU A 107 -3.32 -14.71 -1.70
CA LEU A 107 -3.46 -13.34 -1.24
C LEU A 107 -4.06 -12.52 -2.39
N GLY A 108 -5.29 -12.08 -2.20
CA GLY A 108 -5.91 -11.06 -3.03
C GLY A 108 -5.60 -9.66 -2.50
N VAL A 109 -5.33 -8.72 -3.39
CA VAL A 109 -4.96 -7.34 -3.05
C VAL A 109 -5.91 -6.37 -3.75
N ALA A 110 -6.47 -5.42 -3.01
CA ALA A 110 -7.22 -4.30 -3.56
C ALA A 110 -6.69 -3.00 -2.97
N THR A 111 -5.68 -2.41 -3.63
CA THR A 111 -4.95 -1.23 -3.12
C THR A 111 -4.31 -1.51 -1.75
N ASP A 112 -4.95 -1.08 -0.66
CA ASP A 112 -4.57 -1.22 0.74
C ASP A 112 -5.20 -2.44 1.41
N ASP A 113 -6.33 -2.94 0.89
CA ASP A 113 -7.01 -4.12 1.40
C ASP A 113 -6.34 -5.44 0.95
N PHE A 114 -6.21 -6.36 1.89
CA PHE A 114 -5.70 -7.72 1.69
C PHE A 114 -6.75 -8.76 2.08
N THR A 115 -6.97 -9.72 1.18
CA THR A 115 -7.76 -10.93 1.45
C THR A 115 -6.86 -12.14 1.46
N TYR A 116 -6.73 -12.78 2.63
CA TYR A 116 -5.90 -13.95 2.85
C TYR A 116 -6.77 -15.21 2.78
N VAL A 117 -6.38 -16.17 1.95
CA VAL A 117 -6.97 -17.52 1.91
C VAL A 117 -5.85 -18.52 2.12
N ALA A 118 -5.90 -19.36 3.15
CA ALA A 118 -4.83 -20.32 3.41
C ALA A 118 -5.35 -21.64 3.99
N ASP A 119 -4.47 -22.64 4.06
CA ASP A 119 -4.75 -23.94 4.68
C ASP A 119 -5.17 -23.83 6.15
N SER A 120 -4.68 -22.81 6.86
CA SER A 120 -4.93 -22.62 8.29
C SER A 120 -4.74 -21.17 8.74
N THR A 121 -5.39 -20.81 9.86
CA THR A 121 -5.21 -19.50 10.52
C THR A 121 -3.75 -19.27 10.92
N ARG A 122 -3.00 -20.34 11.21
CA ARG A 122 -1.57 -20.26 11.51
C ARG A 122 -0.76 -19.77 10.31
N THR A 123 -1.06 -20.29 9.11
CA THR A 123 -0.43 -19.84 7.86
C THR A 123 -0.72 -18.36 7.60
N VAL A 124 -1.98 -17.93 7.75
CA VAL A 124 -2.36 -16.51 7.62
C VAL A 124 -1.59 -15.65 8.61
N LYS A 125 -1.58 -16.02 9.90
CA LYS A 125 -0.90 -15.23 10.94
C LYS A 125 0.60 -15.10 10.65
N LYS A 126 1.26 -16.19 10.22
CA LYS A 126 2.67 -16.18 9.84
C LYS A 126 2.95 -15.25 8.66
N LEU A 127 2.10 -15.26 7.64
CA LEU A 127 2.24 -14.35 6.50
C LEU A 127 2.04 -12.90 6.92
N LYS A 128 0.99 -12.60 7.68
CA LYS A 128 0.72 -11.25 8.23
C LYS A 128 1.89 -10.74 9.05
N THR A 129 2.44 -11.54 9.98
CA THR A 129 3.61 -11.15 10.77
C THR A 129 4.79 -10.77 9.88
N LYS A 130 5.10 -11.57 8.86
CA LYS A 130 6.20 -11.29 7.92
C LYS A 130 5.97 -10.08 7.02
N MET A 131 4.72 -9.83 6.64
CA MET A 131 4.36 -8.60 5.92
C MET A 131 4.48 -7.39 6.85
N GLY A 132 4.08 -7.54 8.12
CA GLY A 132 4.20 -6.53 9.17
C GLY A 132 5.63 -6.07 9.46
N GLU A 133 6.63 -6.87 9.11
CA GLU A 133 8.05 -6.50 9.17
C GLU A 133 8.46 -5.47 8.09
N HIS A 134 7.66 -5.33 7.03
CA HIS A 134 7.95 -4.46 5.88
C HIS A 134 6.95 -3.30 5.73
N MET A 135 5.72 -3.44 6.23
CA MET A 135 4.67 -2.43 6.15
C MET A 135 3.77 -2.48 7.39
N GLU A 136 3.22 -1.35 7.79
CA GLU A 136 2.26 -1.31 8.90
C GLU A 136 0.93 -1.93 8.48
N LEU A 137 0.57 -3.05 9.10
CA LEU A 137 -0.68 -3.77 8.85
C LEU A 137 -1.68 -3.57 9.98
N VAL A 138 -2.94 -3.33 9.61
CA VAL A 138 -4.09 -3.35 10.50
C VAL A 138 -4.81 -4.68 10.34
N GLU A 139 -5.06 -5.35 11.46
CA GLU A 139 -5.89 -6.55 11.45
C GLU A 139 -7.37 -6.17 11.39
N MET A 140 -8.06 -6.66 10.35
CA MET A 140 -9.51 -6.47 10.19
C MET A 140 -10.32 -7.72 10.61
N GLY A 141 -9.66 -8.74 11.16
CA GLY A 141 -10.30 -9.95 11.62
C GLY A 141 -10.77 -10.88 10.49
N GLU A 142 -11.97 -11.44 10.64
CA GLU A 142 -12.59 -12.30 9.64
C GLU A 142 -13.11 -11.49 8.46
N LEU A 143 -13.06 -12.07 7.26
CA LEU A 143 -13.60 -11.43 6.08
C LEU A 143 -15.13 -11.30 6.24
N SER A 144 -15.63 -10.08 6.45
CA SER A 144 -17.08 -9.80 6.49
C SER A 144 -17.51 -8.98 5.29
N TRP A 145 -16.64 -8.15 4.72
CA TRP A 145 -16.95 -7.33 3.54
C TRP A 145 -15.82 -7.42 2.53
N ILE A 146 -16.14 -7.65 1.25
CA ILE A 146 -15.16 -7.56 0.16
C ILE A 146 -15.67 -6.64 -0.94
N LEU A 147 -14.94 -5.56 -1.24
CA LEU A 147 -15.27 -4.67 -2.36
C LEU A 147 -16.74 -4.19 -2.39
N GLY A 148 -17.30 -3.90 -1.21
CA GLY A 148 -18.70 -3.47 -1.06
C GLY A 148 -19.74 -4.60 -1.04
N VAL A 149 -19.31 -5.86 -0.97
CA VAL A 149 -20.18 -7.03 -0.85
C VAL A 149 -20.06 -7.61 0.56
N ASP A 150 -21.19 -7.75 1.24
CA ASP A 150 -21.28 -8.40 2.56
C ASP A 150 -21.18 -9.92 2.42
N ILE A 151 -20.51 -10.57 3.36
CA ILE A 151 -20.23 -12.01 3.37
C ILE A 151 -20.80 -12.63 4.63
N CYS A 152 -21.84 -13.43 4.43
CA CYS A 152 -22.38 -14.34 5.45
C CYS A 152 -21.78 -15.74 5.29
N ARG A 153 -21.51 -16.41 6.42
CA ARG A 153 -21.09 -17.81 6.47
C ARG A 153 -22.18 -18.62 7.16
N ASP A 154 -22.52 -19.75 6.58
CA ASP A 154 -23.46 -20.75 7.15
C ASP A 154 -22.78 -21.63 8.21
#